data_AF-A0A2G9NN14-F1
#
_entry.id   AF-A0A2G9NN14-F1
#
_cell.length_a   1.000
_cell.length_b   1.000
_cell.length_c   1.000
_cell.angle_alpha   90.00
_cell.angle_beta   90.00
_cell.angle_gamma   90.00
#
_symmetry.space_group_name_H-M   'P 1'
#
loop_
_entity.id
_entity.type
_entity.pdbx_description
1 polymer ?
#
loop_
_entity_poly.entity_id
_entity_poly.type
_entity_poly.pdbx_seq_one_letter_code
_entity_poly.pdbx_strand_id
1 'polypeptide(L)'
;MFVKILGVMDMVSSVFLIGSMFHFPQILFYIALIYLAIKAVLFLPSLNVLTFFDLIIAILFFLSLFLAIPKTILIICFLFLFGKGIISLL
;
A
#
# COMPACT_ATOMS: atom_id res chain seq x y z
N MET A 1 -2.60 17.72 -9.86
CA MET A 1 -1.90 17.88 -8.55
C MET A 1 -2.28 16.79 -7.56
N PHE A 2 -3.58 16.54 -7.33
CA PHE A 2 -4.08 15.48 -6.44
C PHE A 2 -3.55 14.06 -6.76
N VAL A 3 -3.53 13.69 -8.05
CA VAL A 3 -2.98 12.39 -8.50
C VAL A 3 -1.50 12.22 -8.13
N LYS A 4 -0.69 13.29 -8.26
CA LYS A 4 0.74 13.24 -7.90
C LYS A 4 0.93 13.04 -6.39
N ILE A 5 0.09 13.65 -5.55
CA ILE A 5 0.13 13.48 -4.09
C ILE A 5 -0.21 12.03 -3.71
N LEU A 6 -1.25 11.44 -4.33
CA LEU A 6 -1.57 10.03 -4.14
C LEU A 6 -0.41 9.12 -4.57
N GLY A 7 0.28 9.46 -5.65
CA GLY A 7 1.49 8.76 -6.09
C GLY A 7 2.61 8.76 -5.05
N VAL A 8 2.89 9.92 -4.42
CA VAL A 8 3.88 10.00 -3.32
C VAL A 8 3.43 9.15 -2.13
N MET A 9 2.15 9.26 -1.75
CA MET A 9 1.60 8.50 -0.63
C MET A 9 1.64 6.98 -0.86
N ASP A 10 1.47 6.53 -2.10
CA ASP A 10 1.62 5.12 -2.49
C ASP A 10 3.06 4.64 -2.28
N MET A 11 4.05 5.43 -2.70
CA MET A 11 5.46 5.12 -2.43
C MET A 11 5.78 5.08 -0.95
N VAL A 12 5.26 6.03 -0.17
CA VAL A 12 5.49 6.09 1.28
C VAL A 12 4.86 4.86 1.96
N SER A 13 3.64 4.50 1.58
CA SER A 13 2.96 3.31 2.10
C SER A 13 3.70 2.02 1.78
N SER A 14 4.33 1.93 0.60
CA SER A 14 5.13 0.76 0.22
C SER A 14 6.42 0.67 1.04
N VAL A 15 7.09 1.78 1.33
CA VAL A 15 8.27 1.80 2.21
C VAL A 15 7.91 1.35 3.61
N PHE A 16 6.76 1.79 4.14
CA PHE A 16 6.29 1.31 5.44
C PHE A 16 5.92 -0.18 5.42
N LEU A 17 5.48 -0.71 4.28
CA LEU A 17 5.18 -2.12 4.09
C LEU A 17 6.42 -2.98 4.23
N ILE A 18 7.50 -2.62 3.55
CA ILE A 18 8.77 -3.35 3.67
C ILE A 18 9.49 -3.06 4.98
N GLY A 19 9.28 -1.88 5.57
CA GLY A 19 9.81 -1.50 6.89
C GLY A 19 9.42 -2.45 8.02
N SER A 20 8.29 -3.16 7.90
CA SER A 20 7.93 -4.23 8.83
C SER A 20 8.97 -5.37 8.91
N MET A 21 9.70 -5.63 7.82
CA MET A 21 10.80 -6.60 7.80
C MET A 21 12.03 -6.12 8.57
N PHE A 22 12.17 -4.80 8.73
CA PHE A 22 13.31 -4.13 9.35
C PHE A 22 12.99 -3.60 10.75
N HIS A 23 11.90 -4.09 11.36
CA HIS A 23 11.44 -3.69 12.70
C HIS A 23 11.11 -2.18 12.84
N PHE A 24 10.57 -1.58 11.78
CA PHE A 24 10.04 -0.22 11.90
C PHE A 24 8.90 -0.12 12.93
N PRO A 25 8.67 1.09 13.49
CA PRO A 25 7.57 1.31 14.42
C PRO A 25 6.23 0.88 13.81
N GLN A 26 5.48 0.04 14.54
CA GLN A 26 4.17 -0.45 14.11
C GLN A 26 3.17 0.68 13.81
N ILE A 27 3.33 1.84 14.46
CA ILE A 27 2.55 3.05 14.19
C ILE A 27 2.60 3.49 12.73
N LEU A 28 3.79 3.44 12.10
CA LEU A 28 3.94 3.81 10.69
C LEU A 28 3.19 2.84 9.77
N PHE A 29 3.16 1.57 10.18
CA PHE A 29 2.42 0.53 9.48
C PHE A 29 0.90 0.76 9.54
N TYR A 30 0.38 1.10 10.72
CA TYR A 30 -1.04 1.45 10.87
C TYR A 30 -1.44 2.66 10.05
N ILE A 31 -0.59 3.70 9.98
CA ILE A 31 -0.85 4.88 9.15
C ILE A 31 -0.93 4.51 7.67
N ALA A 32 0.00 3.68 7.18
CA ALA A 32 0.00 3.20 5.80
C ALA A 32 -1.25 2.38 5.47
N LEU A 33 -1.69 1.53 6.41
CA LEU A 33 -2.88 0.71 6.28
C LEU A 33 -4.16 1.55 6.25
N ILE A 34 -4.29 2.54 7.14
CA ILE A 34 -5.42 3.48 7.15
C ILE A 34 -5.47 4.24 5.83
N TYR A 35 -4.33 4.73 5.34
CA TYR A 35 -4.24 5.40 4.04
C TYR A 35 -4.74 4.50 2.90
N LEU A 36 -4.22 3.28 2.80
CA LEU A 36 -4.61 2.33 1.75
C LEU A 36 -6.09 1.96 1.82
N ALA A 37 -6.64 1.78 3.03
CA ALA A 37 -8.06 1.49 3.22
C ALA A 37 -8.95 2.66 2.77
N ILE A 38 -8.63 3.89 3.20
CA ILE A 38 -9.38 5.10 2.80
C ILE A 38 -9.32 5.26 1.28
N LYS A 39 -8.13 5.11 0.70
CA LYS A 39 -7.94 5.20 -0.75
C LYS A 39 -8.74 4.12 -1.48
N ALA A 40 -8.67 2.87 -1.05
CA ALA A 40 -9.41 1.78 -1.66
C ALA A 40 -10.93 2.02 -1.63
N VAL A 41 -11.47 2.54 -0.52
CA VAL A 41 -12.90 2.88 -0.39
C VAL A 41 -13.29 4.05 -1.29
N LEU A 42 -12.49 5.13 -1.32
CA LEU A 42 -12.76 6.30 -2.14
C LEU A 42 -12.78 5.99 -3.63
N PHE A 43 -11.90 5.09 -4.08
CA PHE A 43 -11.75 4.74 -5.48
C PHE A 43 -12.43 3.42 -5.86
N LEU A 44 -13.07 2.72 -4.93
CA LEU A 44 -13.87 1.53 -5.20
C LEU A 44 -14.93 1.75 -6.31
N PRO A 45 -15.66 2.90 -6.33
CA PRO A 45 -16.67 3.16 -7.37
C PRO A 45 -16.08 3.34 -8.77
N SER A 46 -14.78 3.60 -8.89
CA SER A 46 -14.12 3.77 -10.19
C SER A 46 -14.01 2.46 -10.97
N LEU A 47 -14.25 1.31 -10.32
CA LEU A 47 -14.16 -0.04 -10.90
C LEU A 47 -12.84 -0.31 -11.63
N ASN A 48 -11.79 0.43 -11.32
CA ASN A 48 -10.50 0.27 -11.97
C ASN A 48 -9.79 -0.95 -11.37
N VAL A 49 -9.24 -1.80 -12.24
CA VAL A 49 -8.48 -2.99 -11.85
C VAL A 49 -7.33 -2.62 -10.91
N LEU A 50 -6.67 -1.48 -11.16
CA LEU A 50 -5.58 -0.98 -10.32
C LEU A 50 -6.01 -0.60 -8.90
N THR A 51 -7.26 -0.18 -8.70
CA THR A 51 -7.81 0.11 -7.36
C THR A 51 -8.28 -1.16 -6.66
N PHE A 52 -8.65 -2.19 -7.42
CA PHE A 52 -8.92 -3.52 -6.87
C PHE A 52 -7.67 -4.15 -6.28
N PHE A 53 -6.52 -4.00 -6.95
CA PHE A 53 -5.23 -4.43 -6.40
C PHE A 53 -4.84 -3.66 -5.14
N ASP A 54 -5.10 -2.35 -5.05
CA ASP A 54 -4.85 -1.59 -3.81
C ASP A 54 -5.65 -2.16 -2.62
N LEU A 55 -6.90 -2.54 -2.84
CA LEU A 55 -7.75 -3.17 -1.82
C LEU A 55 -7.17 -4.53 -1.38
N ILE A 56 -6.79 -5.38 -2.34
CA ILE A 56 -6.18 -6.68 -2.04
C ILE A 56 -4.90 -6.48 -1.23
N ILE A 57 -4.06 -5.51 -1.61
CA ILE A 57 -2.83 -5.19 -0.88
C ILE A 57 -3.17 -4.70 0.53
N ALA A 58 -4.16 -3.82 0.70
CA ALA A 58 -4.60 -3.36 2.03
C ALA A 58 -5.07 -4.52 2.92
N ILE A 59 -5.80 -5.49 2.37
CA ILE A 59 -6.24 -6.69 3.10
C ILE A 59 -5.04 -7.58 3.49
N LEU A 60 -4.11 -7.82 2.57
CA LEU A 60 -2.88 -8.54 2.87
C LEU A 60 -2.08 -7.81 3.96
N PHE A 61 -2.11 -6.49 3.93
CA PHE A 61 -1.45 -5.65 4.91
C PHE A 61 -2.07 -5.79 6.30
N PHE A 62 -3.40 -5.82 6.38
CA PHE A 62 -4.12 -6.12 7.61
C PHE A 62 -3.80 -7.53 8.13
N LEU A 63 -3.84 -8.53 7.25
CA LEU A 63 -3.54 -9.92 7.63
C LEU A 63 -2.10 -10.08 8.14
N SER A 64 -1.14 -9.30 7.64
CA SER A 64 0.26 -9.34 8.07
C SER A 64 0.48 -8.94 9.54
N LEU A 65 -0.49 -8.24 10.15
CA LEU A 65 -0.45 -7.90 11.58
C LEU A 65 -0.73 -9.11 12.47
N PHE A 66 -1.51 -10.08 11.97
CA PHE A 66 -1.98 -11.23 12.75
C PHE A 66 -1.34 -12.54 12.32
N LEU A 67 -0.93 -12.64 11.04
CA LEU A 67 -0.41 -13.84 10.42
C LEU A 67 0.99 -13.60 9.88
N ALA A 68 1.86 -14.61 10.01
CA ALA A 68 3.18 -14.59 9.39
C ALA A 68 3.05 -14.74 7.86
N ILE A 69 2.92 -13.62 7.16
CA ILE A 69 2.88 -13.60 5.69
C ILE A 69 4.28 -13.85 5.12
N PRO A 70 4.42 -14.68 4.08
CA PRO A 70 5.68 -14.85 3.35
C PRO A 70 6.27 -13.52 2.90
N LYS A 71 7.57 -13.31 3.19
CA LYS A 71 8.29 -12.08 2.83
C LYS A 71 8.25 -11.78 1.33
N THR A 72 8.19 -12.81 0.50
CA THR A 72 8.06 -12.67 -0.96
C THR A 72 6.80 -11.91 -1.38
N ILE A 73 5.67 -12.14 -0.71
CA ILE A 73 4.40 -11.45 -0.99
C ILE A 73 4.53 -9.97 -0.65
N LEU A 74 5.13 -9.65 0.49
CA LEU A 74 5.37 -8.25 0.89
C LEU A 74 6.29 -7.52 -0.09
N ILE A 75 7.32 -8.18 -0.63
CA ILE A 75 8.19 -7.58 -1.67
C ILE A 75 7.40 -7.29 -2.95
N ILE A 76 6.52 -8.19 -3.37
CA ILE A 76 5.67 -7.98 -4.56
C ILE A 76 4.72 -6.79 -4.33
N CYS A 77 4.08 -6.71 -3.16
CA CYS A 77 3.23 -5.58 -2.80
C CYS A 77 4.00 -4.25 -2.78
N PHE A 78 5.24 -4.27 -2.25
CA PHE A 78 6.13 -3.11 -2.28
C PHE A 78 6.39 -2.63 -3.70
N LEU A 79 6.85 -3.53 -4.59
CA LEU A 79 7.17 -3.20 -5.97
C LEU A 79 5.95 -2.65 -6.72
N PHE A 80 4.78 -3.23 -6.50
CA PHE A 80 3.55 -2.80 -7.14
C PHE A 80 3.13 -1.39 -6.70
N LEU A 81 3.05 -1.14 -5.38
CA LEU A 81 2.68 0.19 -4.86
C LEU A 81 3.72 1.26 -5.22
N PHE A 82 5.01 0.93 -5.13
CA PHE A 82 6.08 1.86 -5.47
C PHE A 82 6.06 2.20 -6.97
N GLY A 83 5.96 1.18 -7.84
CA GLY A 83 5.86 1.38 -9.29
C GLY A 83 4.63 2.16 -9.69
N LYS A 84 3.47 1.87 -9.09
CA LYS A 84 2.24 2.65 -9.27
C LYS A 84 2.43 4.12 -8.88
N GLY A 85 3.12 4.37 -7.77
CA GLY A 85 3.50 5.71 -7.34
C GLY A 85 4.35 6.44 -8.39
N ILE A 86 5.34 5.77 -8.99
CA ILE A 86 6.23 6.38 -10.01
C ILE A 86 5.43 6.80 -11.23
N ILE A 87 4.58 5.90 -11.72
CA ILE A 87 3.73 6.17 -12.89
C ILE A 87 2.81 7.36 -12.63
N SER A 88 2.31 7.49 -11.40
CA SER A 88 1.44 8.60 -11.00
C SER A 88 2.16 9.94 -10.85
N LEU A 89 3.50 9.96 -10.81
CA LEU A 89 4.32 11.17 -10.66
C LEU A 89 4.81 11.76 -11.98
N LEU A 90 5.02 10.92 -13.00
CA LEU A 90 5.29 11.34 -14.38
C LEU A 90 4.12 12.21 -14.88
#